data_AF-A0A1F4CF99-F1
#
_entry.id   AF-A0A1F4CF99-F1
#
_cell.length_a   1.000
_cell.length_b   1.000
_cell.length_c   1.000
_cell.angle_alpha   90.00
_cell.angle_beta   90.00
_cell.angle_gamma   90.00
#
_symmetry.space_group_name_H-M   'P 1'
#
loop_
_entity.id
_entity.type
_entity.pdbx_description
1 polymer ?
#
loop_
_entity_poly.entity_id
_entity_poly.type
_entity_poly.pdbx_seq_one_letter_code
_entity_poly.pdbx_strand_id
1 'polypeptide(L)'
;MDADNVYFLTYLGKNELAAAGTSLSRPELELLVLIDGKASVSQVQASAAHLAPGAVIEVLDKLLRSEHIALQELNVSDFFGASAPSEWKGEMPSDSAIARGVSTLRQDGYIVRIARRPPGELKLAQGQKLQVMVVEDDEHLAENMRTVLTHAGFVVRIAANRDQIVAAFRQPPLPDLVLLDVMLPDADGFDVLAKMNQHPMLGKIPVIMVTGTATREAVLKGLLGGANGYITKPFEIDVLVKAVRTVLGIETGGQETGQNFLWEHEE
;
A
#
# COMPACT_ATOMS: atom_id res chain seq x y z
N MET A 1 -15.58 -22.10 8.73
CA MET A 1 -14.92 -20.85 8.31
C MET A 1 -15.76 -19.67 8.74
N ASP A 2 -15.14 -18.58 9.19
CA ASP A 2 -15.85 -17.33 9.53
C ASP A 2 -16.13 -16.51 8.26
N ALA A 3 -17.26 -15.78 8.22
CA ALA A 3 -17.65 -14.92 7.12
C ALA A 3 -16.74 -13.68 6.97
N ASP A 4 -16.10 -13.28 8.07
CA ASP A 4 -15.20 -12.12 8.13
C ASP A 4 -13.74 -12.48 7.87
N ASN A 5 -13.43 -13.77 7.75
CA ASN A 5 -12.08 -14.21 7.41
C ASN A 5 -11.70 -13.77 6.01
N VAL A 6 -10.42 -13.41 5.85
CA VAL A 6 -9.81 -13.15 4.55
C VAL A 6 -8.71 -14.17 4.32
N TYR A 7 -8.74 -14.73 3.13
CA TYR A 7 -7.75 -15.70 2.67
C TYR A 7 -6.84 -15.05 1.65
N PHE A 8 -5.61 -15.55 1.57
CA PHE A 8 -4.67 -15.15 0.54
C PHE A 8 -4.25 -16.37 -0.28
N LEU A 9 -3.91 -16.12 -1.55
CA LEU A 9 -3.30 -17.13 -2.39
C LEU A 9 -1.89 -17.45 -1.90
N THR A 10 -1.65 -18.73 -1.64
CA THR A 10 -0.32 -19.26 -1.39
C THR A 10 0.50 -19.28 -2.69
N TYR A 11 1.75 -19.75 -2.61
CA TYR A 11 2.54 -20.01 -3.81
C TYR A 11 1.85 -21.04 -4.73
N LEU A 12 1.24 -22.09 -4.16
CA LEU A 12 0.53 -23.12 -4.92
C LEU A 12 -0.70 -22.54 -5.63
N GLY A 13 -1.52 -21.76 -4.91
CA GLY A 13 -2.69 -21.11 -5.52
C GLY A 13 -2.33 -20.17 -6.68
N LYS A 14 -1.23 -19.42 -6.55
CA LYS A 14 -0.72 -18.55 -7.62
C LYS A 14 -0.20 -19.33 -8.81
N ASN A 15 0.52 -20.43 -8.57
CA ASN A 15 1.01 -21.27 -9.65
C ASN A 15 -0.12 -21.95 -10.42
N GLU A 16 -1.19 -22.37 -9.74
CA GLU A 16 -2.36 -22.95 -10.44
C GLU A 16 -3.03 -21.94 -11.37
N LEU A 17 -3.16 -20.67 -10.96
CA LEU A 17 -3.69 -19.62 -11.83
C LEU A 17 -2.78 -19.29 -13.03
N ALA A 18 -1.48 -19.51 -12.90
CA ALA A 18 -0.49 -19.23 -13.95
C ALA A 18 -0.21 -20.42 -14.88
N ALA A 19 -0.67 -21.63 -14.52
CA ALA A 19 -0.37 -22.85 -15.25
C ALA A 19 -1.19 -22.96 -16.56
N ALA A 20 -0.60 -23.61 -17.58
CA ALA A 20 -1.26 -23.85 -18.87
C ALA A 20 -2.40 -24.88 -18.81
N GLY A 21 -2.50 -25.62 -17.71
CA GLY A 21 -3.56 -26.56 -17.40
C GLY A 21 -3.67 -26.70 -15.88
N THR A 22 -4.86 -27.04 -15.40
CA THR A 22 -5.17 -27.05 -13.97
C THR A 22 -5.98 -28.28 -13.60
N SER A 23 -5.73 -28.78 -12.38
CA SER A 23 -6.46 -29.88 -11.77
C SER A 23 -7.72 -29.44 -11.01
N LEU A 24 -7.90 -28.13 -10.89
CA LEU A 24 -8.98 -27.52 -10.12
C LEU A 24 -10.27 -27.44 -10.93
N SER A 25 -11.40 -27.60 -10.25
CA SER A 25 -12.71 -27.39 -10.84
C SER A 25 -12.95 -25.91 -11.15
N ARG A 26 -13.95 -25.63 -11.98
CA ARG A 26 -14.32 -24.25 -12.35
C ARG A 26 -14.65 -23.37 -11.12
N PRO A 27 -15.45 -23.82 -10.13
CA PRO A 27 -15.67 -23.04 -8.91
C PRO A 27 -14.40 -22.80 -8.10
N GLU A 28 -13.47 -23.77 -8.04
CA GLU A 28 -12.18 -23.60 -7.35
C GLU A 28 -11.32 -22.53 -8.00
N LEU A 29 -11.19 -22.55 -9.33
CA LEU A 29 -10.46 -21.53 -10.07
C LEU A 29 -11.11 -20.15 -9.91
N GLU A 30 -12.42 -20.11 -9.99
CA GLU A 30 -13.17 -18.87 -9.83
C GLU A 30 -12.94 -18.26 -8.44
N LEU A 31 -13.04 -19.06 -7.37
CA LEU A 31 -12.74 -18.57 -6.03
C LEU A 31 -11.27 -18.21 -5.85
N LEU A 32 -10.32 -18.95 -6.46
CA LEU A 32 -8.92 -18.54 -6.45
C LEU A 32 -8.70 -17.18 -7.12
N VAL A 33 -9.43 -16.87 -8.19
CA VAL A 33 -9.38 -15.54 -8.83
C VAL A 33 -9.99 -14.46 -7.93
N LEU A 34 -11.06 -14.78 -7.22
CA LEU A 34 -11.72 -13.85 -6.30
C LEU A 34 -10.94 -13.63 -5.00
N ILE A 35 -10.12 -14.60 -4.59
CA ILE A 35 -9.27 -14.51 -3.40
C ILE A 35 -8.04 -13.68 -3.73
N ASP A 36 -8.06 -12.44 -3.27
CA ASP A 36 -7.03 -11.44 -3.54
C ASP A 36 -6.22 -11.06 -2.28
N GLY A 37 -6.49 -11.70 -1.14
CA GLY A 37 -5.92 -11.31 0.15
C GLY A 37 -6.58 -10.08 0.77
N LYS A 38 -7.73 -9.65 0.23
CA LYS A 38 -8.46 -8.45 0.63
C LYS A 38 -9.93 -8.72 0.91
N ALA A 39 -10.59 -9.47 0.03
CA ALA A 39 -12.01 -9.76 0.14
C ALA A 39 -12.30 -10.76 1.27
N SER A 40 -13.26 -10.42 2.15
CA SER A 40 -13.81 -11.35 3.15
C SER A 40 -14.58 -12.49 2.50
N VAL A 41 -14.77 -13.59 3.21
CA VAL A 41 -15.65 -14.68 2.73
C VAL A 41 -17.03 -14.15 2.35
N SER A 42 -17.59 -13.21 3.12
CA SER A 42 -18.87 -12.56 2.80
C SER A 42 -18.82 -11.78 1.48
N GLN A 43 -17.73 -11.07 1.19
CA GLN A 43 -17.54 -10.36 -0.08
C GLN A 43 -17.31 -11.31 -1.25
N VAL A 44 -16.47 -12.34 -1.07
CA VAL A 44 -16.24 -13.39 -2.07
C VAL A 44 -17.57 -14.08 -2.41
N GLN A 45 -18.39 -14.39 -1.39
CA GLN A 45 -19.70 -15.00 -1.60
C GLN A 45 -20.67 -14.09 -2.35
N ALA A 46 -20.64 -12.78 -2.07
CA ALA A 46 -21.44 -11.82 -2.83
C ALA A 46 -21.00 -11.72 -4.30
N SER A 47 -19.69 -11.78 -4.57
CA SER A 47 -19.15 -11.80 -5.94
C SER A 47 -19.42 -13.12 -6.67
N ALA A 48 -19.50 -14.23 -5.95
CA ALA A 48 -19.80 -15.56 -6.48
C ALA A 48 -21.29 -15.96 -6.29
N ALA A 49 -22.20 -14.99 -6.35
CA ALA A 49 -23.63 -15.20 -6.05
C ALA A 49 -24.35 -16.19 -7.00
N HIS A 50 -23.75 -16.56 -8.14
CA HIS A 50 -24.24 -17.62 -9.03
C HIS A 50 -23.93 -19.03 -8.54
N LEU A 51 -23.02 -19.20 -7.58
CA LEU A 51 -22.76 -20.49 -6.95
C LEU A 51 -23.89 -20.84 -5.97
N ALA A 52 -24.11 -22.14 -5.77
CA ALA A 52 -25.15 -22.61 -4.86
C ALA A 52 -24.89 -22.13 -3.41
N PRO A 53 -25.95 -21.93 -2.60
CA PRO A 53 -25.79 -21.55 -1.19
C PRO A 53 -24.89 -22.56 -0.46
N GLY A 54 -23.83 -22.07 0.18
CA GLY A 54 -22.85 -22.89 0.91
C GLY A 54 -21.69 -23.43 0.06
N ALA A 55 -21.79 -23.44 -1.27
CA ALA A 55 -20.72 -23.93 -2.15
C ALA A 55 -19.43 -23.12 -2.01
N VAL A 56 -19.54 -21.81 -1.76
CA VAL A 56 -18.37 -20.94 -1.54
C VAL A 56 -17.55 -21.43 -0.35
N ILE A 57 -18.20 -21.72 0.78
CA ILE A 57 -17.52 -22.18 1.99
C ILE A 57 -16.90 -23.57 1.77
N GLU A 58 -17.61 -24.47 1.09
CA GLU A 58 -17.10 -25.82 0.79
C GLU A 58 -15.85 -25.76 -0.10
N VAL A 59 -15.89 -24.95 -1.15
CA VAL A 59 -14.76 -24.76 -2.07
C VAL A 59 -13.59 -24.09 -1.36
N LEU A 60 -13.84 -23.07 -0.53
CA LEU A 60 -12.78 -22.45 0.29
C LEU A 60 -12.15 -23.48 1.26
N ASP A 61 -12.94 -24.32 1.93
CA ASP A 61 -12.41 -25.38 2.81
C ASP A 61 -11.52 -26.36 2.03
N LYS A 62 -11.94 -26.74 0.82
CA LYS A 62 -11.14 -27.60 -0.05
C LYS A 62 -9.84 -26.93 -0.49
N LEU A 63 -9.89 -25.66 -0.90
CA LEU A 63 -8.71 -24.88 -1.29
C LEU A 63 -7.75 -24.68 -0.10
N LEU A 64 -8.28 -24.54 1.12
CA LEU A 64 -7.48 -24.39 2.34
C LEU A 64 -6.77 -25.71 2.69
N ARG A 65 -7.49 -26.84 2.65
CA ARG A 65 -6.91 -28.18 2.90
C ARG A 65 -5.86 -28.59 1.88
N SER A 66 -6.01 -28.12 0.65
CA SER A 66 -5.05 -28.36 -0.44
C SER A 66 -3.97 -27.28 -0.53
N GLU A 67 -3.89 -26.39 0.46
CA GLU A 67 -2.86 -25.35 0.59
C GLU A 67 -2.80 -24.35 -0.59
N HIS A 68 -3.86 -24.23 -1.40
CA HIS A 68 -3.94 -23.20 -2.45
C HIS A 68 -4.24 -21.82 -1.86
N ILE A 69 -4.94 -21.81 -0.73
CA ILE A 69 -5.22 -20.61 0.06
C ILE A 69 -4.81 -20.83 1.50
N ALA A 70 -4.55 -19.75 2.21
CA ALA A 70 -4.27 -19.79 3.65
C ALA A 70 -5.01 -18.67 4.37
N LEU A 71 -5.38 -18.96 5.61
CA LEU A 71 -6.02 -18.03 6.53
C LEU A 71 -4.95 -17.12 7.14
N GLN A 72 -5.23 -15.83 7.23
CA GLN A 72 -4.25 -14.84 7.66
C GLN A 72 -4.08 -14.84 9.19
N GLU A 73 -3.14 -15.62 9.70
CA GLU A 73 -2.50 -15.31 10.99
C GLU A 73 -1.27 -14.44 10.75
N LEU A 74 -1.44 -13.13 10.89
CA LEU A 74 -0.29 -12.22 11.02
C LEU A 74 0.34 -12.47 12.40
N ASN A 75 1.47 -13.17 12.43
CA ASN A 75 2.27 -13.32 13.64
C ASN A 75 3.03 -12.01 13.92
N VAL A 76 2.32 -11.03 14.47
CA VAL A 76 2.83 -9.69 14.80
C VAL A 76 3.57 -9.62 16.13
N SER A 77 3.62 -10.70 16.93
CA SER A 77 4.51 -10.81 18.09
C SER A 77 5.97 -10.51 17.71
N ASP A 78 6.35 -10.91 16.50
CA ASP A 78 7.68 -10.68 15.93
C ASP A 78 7.81 -9.32 15.23
N PHE A 79 6.68 -8.65 14.91
CA PHE A 79 6.66 -7.40 14.14
C PHE A 79 7.31 -6.24 14.90
N PHE A 80 7.14 -6.16 16.23
CA PHE A 80 7.89 -5.21 17.07
C PHE A 80 8.95 -5.86 17.98
N GLY A 81 9.02 -7.20 18.04
CA GLY A 81 9.96 -7.93 18.90
C GLY A 81 11.38 -8.09 18.34
N ALA A 82 11.58 -8.02 17.02
CA ALA A 82 12.90 -8.07 16.40
C ALA A 82 13.50 -6.66 16.19
N SER A 83 14.79 -6.51 16.53
CA SER A 83 15.57 -5.29 16.27
C SER A 83 15.67 -5.02 14.76
N ALA A 84 15.54 -3.75 14.36
CA ALA A 84 15.76 -3.35 12.98
C ALA A 84 17.20 -3.76 12.53
N PRO A 85 17.39 -4.18 11.27
CA PRO A 85 18.71 -4.52 10.77
C PRO A 85 19.64 -3.30 10.84
N SER A 86 20.89 -3.54 11.24
CA SER A 86 21.92 -2.50 11.36
C SER A 86 22.37 -1.94 10.02
N GLU A 87 22.01 -2.58 8.90
CA GLU A 87 22.44 -2.23 7.54
C GLU A 87 21.26 -2.22 6.56
N TRP A 88 21.09 -1.11 5.85
CA TRP A 88 20.07 -0.91 4.82
C TRP A 88 20.63 -1.29 3.45
N LYS A 89 20.10 -2.36 2.84
CA LYS A 89 20.56 -2.82 1.51
C LYS A 89 19.77 -2.16 0.38
N GLY A 90 20.40 -1.20 -0.32
CA GLY A 90 19.88 -0.60 -1.56
C GLY A 90 20.98 0.16 -2.30
N GLU A 91 20.91 0.24 -3.64
CA GLU A 91 21.84 1.06 -4.43
C GLU A 91 21.66 2.56 -4.09
N MET A 92 22.78 3.25 -3.82
CA MET A 92 22.77 4.69 -3.59
C MET A 92 22.34 5.41 -4.87
N PRO A 93 21.26 6.23 -4.83
CA PRO A 93 20.96 7.11 -5.94
C PRO A 93 22.13 8.08 -6.18
N SER A 94 22.36 8.45 -7.44
CA SER A 94 23.44 9.38 -7.78
C SER A 94 23.29 10.71 -7.04
N ASP A 95 24.40 11.36 -6.71
CA ASP A 95 24.40 12.67 -6.04
C ASP A 95 23.57 13.72 -6.77
N SER A 96 23.49 13.64 -8.10
CA SER A 96 22.64 14.52 -8.93
C SER A 96 21.14 14.23 -8.78
N ALA A 97 20.73 12.98 -8.61
CA ALA A 97 19.33 12.62 -8.36
C ALA A 97 18.91 13.03 -6.94
N ILE A 98 19.81 12.87 -5.96
CA ILE A 98 19.59 13.33 -4.58
C ILE A 98 19.52 14.85 -4.54
N ALA A 99 20.45 15.56 -5.19
CA ALA A 99 20.48 17.02 -5.20
C ALA A 99 19.24 17.62 -5.88
N ARG A 100 18.77 17.03 -6.99
CA ARG A 100 17.51 17.43 -7.64
C ARG A 100 16.31 17.15 -6.75
N GLY A 101 16.23 15.95 -6.15
CA GLY A 101 15.17 15.63 -5.20
C GLY A 101 15.13 16.61 -4.03
N VAL A 102 16.28 16.94 -3.45
CA VAL A 102 16.40 17.87 -2.32
C VAL A 102 16.14 19.33 -2.71
N SER A 103 16.50 19.76 -3.93
CA SER A 103 16.14 21.11 -4.40
C SER A 103 14.64 21.22 -4.68
N THR A 104 14.03 20.19 -5.27
CA THR A 104 12.58 20.09 -5.47
C THR A 104 11.83 20.03 -4.13
N LEU A 105 12.35 19.35 -3.09
CA LEU A 105 11.76 19.41 -1.73
C LEU A 105 11.61 20.83 -1.22
N ARG A 106 12.67 21.64 -1.39
CA ARG A 106 12.71 23.00 -0.88
C ARG A 106 11.80 23.95 -1.65
N GLN A 107 11.47 23.62 -2.90
CA GLN A 107 10.62 24.45 -3.76
C GLN A 107 9.15 24.05 -3.71
N ASP A 108 8.84 22.74 -3.66
CA ASP A 108 7.48 22.24 -3.87
C ASP A 108 6.87 21.53 -2.65
N GLY A 109 7.66 21.23 -1.60
CA GLY A 109 7.18 20.58 -0.37
C GLY A 109 6.98 19.06 -0.43
N TYR A 110 7.45 18.39 -1.49
CA TYR A 110 7.37 16.92 -1.63
C TYR A 110 8.49 16.29 -2.47
N ILE A 111 8.89 15.05 -2.13
CA ILE A 111 9.61 14.12 -3.02
C ILE A 111 8.69 12.93 -3.26
N VAL A 112 8.18 12.79 -4.49
CA VAL A 112 7.77 11.47 -4.96
C VAL A 112 8.99 10.86 -5.65
N ARG A 113 9.82 10.12 -4.90
CA ARG A 113 10.67 9.13 -5.56
C ARG A 113 9.76 7.97 -5.86
N ILE A 114 9.36 7.81 -7.13
CA ILE A 114 8.74 6.57 -7.64
C ILE A 114 9.83 5.48 -7.54
N ALA A 115 10.12 5.01 -6.33
CA ALA A 115 11.25 4.12 -6.07
C ALA A 115 11.02 2.73 -6.67
N ARG A 116 9.74 2.34 -6.81
CA ARG A 116 9.28 1.26 -7.67
C ARG A 116 7.85 1.59 -8.06
N ARG A 117 7.62 1.85 -9.35
CA ARG A 117 6.26 1.71 -9.91
C ARG A 117 5.93 0.22 -9.80
N PRO A 118 4.81 -0.21 -9.21
CA PRO A 118 4.38 -1.59 -9.40
C PRO A 118 4.30 -1.86 -10.92
N PRO A 119 4.80 -2.99 -11.43
CA PRO A 119 4.80 -3.26 -12.86
C PRO A 119 3.36 -3.47 -13.32
N GLY A 120 2.73 -2.41 -13.85
CA GLY A 120 1.38 -2.43 -14.40
C GLY A 120 0.56 -1.22 -13.98
N GLU A 121 -0.26 -0.71 -14.90
CA GLU A 121 -1.30 0.27 -14.62
C GLU A 121 -2.42 -0.40 -13.81
N LEU A 122 -2.80 0.20 -12.67
CA LEU A 122 -3.82 -0.41 -11.81
C LEU A 122 -5.21 -0.17 -12.42
N LYS A 123 -5.74 -1.16 -13.14
CA LYS A 123 -7.12 -1.14 -13.63
C LYS A 123 -8.07 -1.58 -12.53
N LEU A 124 -8.75 -0.61 -11.91
CA LEU A 124 -9.77 -0.89 -10.89
C LEU A 124 -11.02 -1.50 -11.53
N ALA A 125 -11.55 -2.55 -10.90
CA ALA A 125 -12.88 -3.05 -11.25
C ALA A 125 -13.97 -2.03 -10.90
N GLN A 126 -15.12 -2.08 -11.58
CA GLN A 126 -16.21 -1.14 -11.36
C GLN A 126 -16.68 -1.19 -9.89
N GLY A 127 -16.58 -0.06 -9.19
CA GLY A 127 -16.96 0.07 -7.77
C GLY A 127 -15.87 -0.35 -6.76
N GLN A 128 -14.71 -0.84 -7.21
CA GLN A 128 -13.60 -1.16 -6.32
C GLN A 128 -12.95 0.11 -5.78
N LYS A 129 -12.85 0.23 -4.45
CA LYS A 129 -12.12 1.31 -3.78
C LYS A 129 -10.83 0.79 -3.16
N LEU A 130 -9.75 1.55 -3.31
CA LEU A 130 -8.46 1.24 -2.72
C LEU A 130 -8.39 1.69 -1.26
N GLN A 131 -7.74 0.87 -0.44
CA GLN A 131 -7.56 1.07 0.99
C GLN A 131 -6.24 1.82 1.24
N VAL A 132 -6.31 2.99 1.86
CA VAL A 132 -5.13 3.74 2.32
C VAL A 132 -5.08 3.69 3.85
N MET A 133 -3.96 3.26 4.40
CA MET A 133 -3.72 3.34 5.84
C MET A 133 -2.92 4.59 6.14
N VAL A 134 -3.43 5.43 7.03
CA VAL A 134 -2.75 6.63 7.56
C VAL A 134 -2.22 6.28 8.95
N VAL A 135 -0.90 6.40 9.13
CA VAL A 135 -0.24 6.23 10.41
C VAL A 135 0.26 7.59 10.88
N GLU A 136 -0.46 8.20 11.82
CA GLU A 136 -0.31 9.60 12.25
C GLU A 136 -0.92 9.75 13.65
N ASP A 137 -0.18 10.33 14.60
CA ASP A 137 -0.61 10.53 15.98
C ASP A 137 -1.33 11.87 16.21
N ASP A 138 -1.11 12.88 15.36
CA ASP A 138 -1.92 14.10 15.36
C ASP A 138 -3.32 13.80 14.81
N GLU A 139 -4.30 13.69 15.71
CA GLU A 139 -5.69 13.38 15.37
C GLU A 139 -6.29 14.35 14.35
N HIS A 140 -5.92 15.63 14.39
CA HIS A 140 -6.46 16.63 13.48
C HIS A 140 -5.88 16.45 12.08
N LEU A 141 -4.57 16.24 11.97
CA LEU A 141 -3.93 15.97 10.69
C LEU A 141 -4.41 14.64 10.09
N ALA A 142 -4.49 13.58 10.90
CA ALA A 142 -4.98 12.27 10.46
C ALA A 142 -6.41 12.35 9.90
N GLU A 143 -7.28 13.09 10.58
CA GLU A 143 -8.67 13.29 10.15
C GLU A 143 -8.78 14.15 8.88
N ASN A 144 -7.96 15.19 8.75
CA ASN A 144 -7.87 15.99 7.54
C ASN A 144 -7.42 15.14 6.35
N MET A 145 -6.38 14.32 6.53
CA MET A 145 -5.90 13.37 5.51
C MET A 145 -6.98 12.37 5.12
N ARG A 146 -7.70 11.79 6.10
CA ARG A 146 -8.82 10.88 5.86
C ARG A 146 -9.92 11.55 5.05
N THR A 147 -10.33 12.75 5.44
CA THR A 147 -11.38 13.50 4.75
C THR A 147 -11.03 13.69 3.29
N VAL A 148 -9.84 14.20 3.00
CA VAL A 148 -9.38 14.47 1.64
C VAL A 148 -9.31 13.19 0.80
N LEU A 149 -8.66 12.14 1.32
CA LEU A 149 -8.47 10.90 0.57
C LEU A 149 -9.80 10.19 0.33
N THR A 150 -10.74 10.29 1.27
CA THR A 150 -12.10 9.77 1.09
C THR A 150 -12.82 10.51 -0.05
N HIS A 151 -12.73 11.84 -0.11
CA HIS A 151 -13.27 12.62 -1.23
C HIS A 151 -12.58 12.28 -2.57
N ALA A 152 -11.30 11.90 -2.52
CA ALA A 152 -10.55 11.46 -3.69
C ALA A 152 -10.87 10.02 -4.16
N GLY A 153 -11.75 9.30 -3.44
CA GLY A 153 -12.25 7.97 -3.82
C GLY A 153 -11.66 6.79 -3.04
N PHE A 154 -10.78 7.04 -2.07
CA PHE A 154 -10.15 5.99 -1.25
C PHE A 154 -11.01 5.60 -0.05
N VAL A 155 -10.80 4.38 0.46
CA VAL A 155 -11.23 4.00 1.81
C VAL A 155 -10.03 4.18 2.73
N VAL A 156 -10.21 4.87 3.86
CA VAL A 156 -9.09 5.23 4.72
C VAL A 156 -9.25 4.63 6.11
N ARG A 157 -8.17 4.05 6.64
CA ARG A 157 -8.05 3.62 8.05
C ARG A 157 -6.94 4.43 8.72
N ILE A 158 -7.14 4.79 9.99
CA ILE A 158 -6.15 5.54 10.78
C ILE A 158 -5.57 4.61 11.85
N ALA A 159 -4.27 4.74 12.09
CA ALA A 159 -3.59 4.19 13.26
C ALA A 159 -2.67 5.26 13.86
N ALA A 160 -2.75 5.50 15.17
CA ALA A 160 -2.01 6.57 15.85
C ALA A 160 -0.76 6.08 16.59
N ASN A 161 -0.59 4.78 16.76
CA ASN A 161 0.48 4.20 17.57
C ASN A 161 0.77 2.76 17.19
N ARG A 162 1.80 2.18 17.80
CA ARG A 162 2.25 0.80 17.57
C ARG A 162 1.11 -0.22 17.60
N ASP A 163 0.31 -0.21 18.65
CA ASP A 163 -0.75 -1.20 18.87
C ASP A 163 -1.84 -1.09 17.80
N GLN A 164 -2.19 0.14 17.43
CA GLN A 164 -3.16 0.38 16.35
C GLN A 164 -2.61 0.01 14.98
N ILE A 165 -1.31 0.22 14.71
CA ILE A 165 -0.67 -0.23 13.48
C ILE A 165 -0.77 -1.75 13.36
N VAL A 166 -0.45 -2.46 14.44
CA VAL A 166 -0.56 -3.92 14.52
C VAL A 166 -2.00 -4.38 14.30
N ALA A 167 -2.96 -3.76 15.00
CA ALA A 167 -4.37 -4.08 14.87
C ALA A 167 -4.88 -3.84 13.44
N ALA A 168 -4.47 -2.74 12.80
CA ALA A 168 -4.87 -2.41 11.44
C ALA A 168 -4.32 -3.40 10.42
N PHE A 169 -3.07 -3.85 10.56
CA PHE A 169 -2.54 -4.90 9.67
C PHE A 169 -3.21 -6.26 9.89
N ARG A 170 -3.63 -6.57 11.13
CA ARG A 170 -4.42 -7.79 11.43
C ARG A 170 -5.83 -7.76 10.82
N GLN A 171 -6.37 -6.57 10.56
CA GLN A 171 -7.69 -6.41 9.98
C GLN A 171 -7.61 -6.42 8.46
N PRO A 172 -8.13 -7.44 7.79
CA PRO A 172 -8.18 -7.41 6.34
C PRO A 172 -9.34 -6.49 5.85
N PRO A 173 -9.39 -6.10 4.57
CA PRO A 173 -8.27 -6.14 3.61
C PRO A 173 -7.01 -5.42 4.10
N LEU A 174 -5.84 -5.94 3.69
CA LEU A 174 -4.59 -5.19 3.82
C LEU A 174 -4.65 -3.89 3.00
N PRO A 175 -3.97 -2.81 3.46
CA PRO A 175 -3.96 -1.57 2.72
C PRO A 175 -3.23 -1.71 1.38
N ASP A 176 -3.72 -0.95 0.39
CA ASP A 176 -3.08 -0.77 -0.91
C ASP A 176 -1.90 0.21 -0.85
N LEU A 177 -1.88 1.08 0.15
CA LEU A 177 -0.81 2.04 0.41
C LEU A 177 -0.80 2.45 1.88
N VAL A 178 0.39 2.68 2.44
CA VAL A 178 0.57 3.27 3.78
C VAL A 178 1.16 4.67 3.67
N LEU A 179 0.51 5.64 4.31
CA LEU A 179 1.06 6.95 4.63
C LEU A 179 1.59 6.86 6.05
N LEU A 180 2.91 7.04 6.24
CA LEU A 180 3.58 6.71 7.50
C LEU A 180 4.31 7.92 8.08
N ASP A 181 3.86 8.40 9.24
CA ASP A 181 4.67 9.35 10.01
C ASP A 181 5.97 8.70 10.50
N VAL A 182 7.05 9.46 10.41
CA VAL A 182 8.36 9.14 11.01
C VAL A 182 8.30 9.28 12.52
N MET A 183 7.64 10.32 13.04
CA MET A 183 7.70 10.69 14.46
C MET A 183 6.42 10.27 15.17
N LEU A 184 6.32 8.99 15.56
CA LEU A 184 5.19 8.50 16.35
C LEU A 184 5.54 8.51 17.85
N PRO A 185 4.55 8.56 18.76
CA PRO A 185 4.79 8.65 20.20
C PRO A 185 5.51 7.42 20.77
N ASP A 186 5.34 6.26 20.15
CA ASP A 186 5.83 4.97 20.64
C ASP A 186 6.57 4.13 19.57
N ALA A 187 6.88 4.72 18.41
CA ALA A 187 7.59 4.06 17.32
C ALA A 187 8.38 5.05 16.44
N ASP A 188 9.52 4.62 15.91
CA ASP A 188 10.17 5.31 14.77
C ASP A 188 9.56 4.76 13.47
N GLY A 189 8.98 5.63 12.65
CA GLY A 189 8.40 5.25 11.36
C GLY A 189 9.41 4.61 10.40
N PHE A 190 10.70 4.92 10.51
CA PHE A 190 11.72 4.20 9.75
C PHE A 190 11.83 2.72 10.17
N ASP A 191 11.69 2.43 11.46
CA ASP A 191 11.69 1.04 11.95
C ASP A 191 10.45 0.30 11.45
N VAL A 192 9.29 0.95 11.46
CA VAL A 192 8.04 0.41 10.91
C VAL A 192 8.22 0.08 9.42
N LEU A 193 8.79 1.01 8.63
CA LEU A 193 9.10 0.78 7.21
C LEU A 193 10.04 -0.42 7.02
N ALA A 194 11.13 -0.51 7.79
CA ALA A 194 12.09 -1.60 7.70
C ALA A 194 11.44 -2.97 7.96
N LYS A 195 10.56 -3.03 8.97
CA LYS A 195 9.82 -4.23 9.37
C LYS A 195 8.78 -4.62 8.33
N MET A 196 8.05 -3.66 7.78
CA MET A 196 7.15 -3.90 6.66
C MET A 196 7.92 -4.50 5.47
N ASN A 197 9.05 -3.92 5.10
CA ASN A 197 9.85 -4.38 3.94
C ASN A 197 10.44 -5.78 4.10
N GLN A 198 10.71 -6.22 5.32
CA GLN A 198 11.15 -7.59 5.60
C GLN A 198 10.00 -8.60 5.65
N HIS A 199 8.76 -8.13 5.86
CA HIS A 199 7.62 -9.01 6.00
C HIS A 199 7.13 -9.51 4.62
N PRO A 200 6.98 -10.83 4.39
CA PRO A 200 6.64 -11.40 3.07
C PRO A 200 5.37 -10.85 2.43
N MET A 201 4.40 -10.43 3.26
CA MET A 201 3.13 -9.85 2.81
C MET A 201 3.13 -8.32 2.80
N LEU A 202 3.76 -7.67 3.80
CA LEU A 202 3.67 -6.21 3.95
C LEU A 202 4.71 -5.49 3.08
N GLY A 203 5.82 -6.16 2.74
CA GLY A 203 6.87 -5.58 1.90
C GLY A 203 6.47 -5.36 0.43
N LYS A 204 5.23 -5.74 0.07
CA LYS A 204 4.61 -5.42 -1.22
C LYS A 204 3.74 -4.17 -1.17
N ILE A 205 3.36 -3.73 0.03
CA ILE A 205 2.50 -2.56 0.22
C ILE A 205 3.40 -1.33 0.06
N PRO A 206 3.13 -0.44 -0.90
CA PRO A 206 3.91 0.76 -1.05
C PRO A 206 3.73 1.70 0.15
N VAL A 207 4.83 2.31 0.59
CA VAL A 207 4.85 3.23 1.73
C VAL A 207 5.30 4.61 1.28
N ILE A 208 4.54 5.64 1.63
CA ILE A 208 4.95 7.05 1.52
C ILE A 208 5.24 7.53 2.94
N MET A 209 6.47 7.97 3.19
CA MET A 209 6.83 8.60 4.46
C MET A 209 6.25 10.01 4.50
N VAL A 210 5.63 10.41 5.59
CA VAL A 210 5.14 11.78 5.83
C VAL A 210 5.88 12.31 7.06
N THR A 211 6.54 13.46 7.03
CA THR A 211 7.30 13.89 8.21
C THR A 211 7.57 15.38 8.27
N GLY A 212 7.68 15.95 9.47
CA GLY A 212 8.21 17.29 9.67
C GLY A 212 9.72 17.43 9.40
N THR A 213 10.47 16.32 9.30
CA THR A 213 11.93 16.36 9.11
C THR A 213 12.30 16.25 7.62
N ALA A 214 12.69 17.39 7.03
CA ALA A 214 13.11 17.50 5.63
C ALA A 214 14.64 17.44 5.42
N THR A 215 15.39 16.90 6.38
CA THR A 215 16.85 16.82 6.23
C THR A 215 17.23 15.83 5.12
N ARG A 216 18.31 16.14 4.39
CA ARG A 216 18.83 15.24 3.33
C ARG A 216 19.07 13.83 3.88
N GLU A 217 19.57 13.72 5.10
CA GLU A 217 19.84 12.44 5.77
C GLU A 217 18.56 11.63 6.05
N ALA A 218 17.51 12.26 6.57
CA ALA A 218 16.23 11.58 6.85
C ALA A 218 15.56 11.10 5.56
N VAL A 219 15.58 11.94 4.52
CA VAL A 219 15.09 11.60 3.19
C VAL A 219 15.89 10.42 2.62
N LEU A 220 17.22 10.45 2.72
CA LEU A 220 18.07 9.33 2.27
C LEU A 220 17.77 8.06 3.07
N LYS A 221 17.62 8.13 4.39
CA LYS A 221 17.29 6.99 5.26
C LYS A 221 15.98 6.33 4.80
N GLY A 222 14.92 7.11 4.57
CA GLY A 222 13.63 6.57 4.11
C GLY A 222 13.70 5.93 2.72
N LEU A 223 14.38 6.60 1.78
CA LEU A 223 14.50 6.11 0.41
C LEU A 223 15.37 4.85 0.31
N LEU A 224 16.49 4.79 1.04
CA LEU A 224 17.33 3.59 1.17
C LEU A 224 16.59 2.48 1.91
N GLY A 225 15.71 2.87 2.84
CA GLY A 225 14.86 1.96 3.59
C GLY A 225 13.73 1.32 2.81
N GLY A 226 13.52 1.72 1.54
CA GLY A 226 12.54 1.11 0.65
C GLY A 226 11.23 1.88 0.51
N ALA A 227 11.14 3.12 1.01
CA ALA A 227 9.96 3.96 0.80
C ALA A 227 9.72 4.26 -0.70
N ASN A 228 8.44 4.29 -1.08
CA ASN A 228 7.94 4.60 -2.42
C ASN A 228 7.57 6.09 -2.59
N GLY A 229 7.67 6.88 -1.53
CA GLY A 229 7.44 8.32 -1.57
C GLY A 229 7.83 9.00 -0.25
N TYR A 230 7.95 10.32 -0.28
CA TYR A 230 8.32 11.13 0.87
C TYR A 230 7.65 12.52 0.80
N ILE A 231 6.85 12.87 1.79
CA ILE A 231 6.13 14.14 1.90
C ILE A 231 6.61 14.86 3.15
N THR A 232 6.96 16.13 3.02
CA THR A 232 7.39 16.95 4.16
C THR A 232 6.23 17.77 4.71
N LYS A 233 6.06 17.82 6.03
CA LYS A 233 5.11 18.70 6.70
C LYS A 233 5.72 20.12 6.85
N PRO A 234 4.93 21.20 6.68
CA PRO A 234 3.55 21.19 6.18
C PRO A 234 3.50 20.88 4.68
N PHE A 235 2.40 20.26 4.23
CA PHE A 235 2.16 19.92 2.83
C PHE A 235 0.79 20.41 2.37
N GLU A 236 0.68 20.71 1.08
CA GLU A 236 -0.60 20.98 0.45
C GLU A 236 -1.40 19.69 0.26
N ILE A 237 -2.71 19.78 0.43
CA ILE A 237 -3.61 18.64 0.35
C ILE A 237 -3.61 17.98 -1.04
N ASP A 238 -3.52 18.78 -2.11
CA ASP A 238 -3.46 18.29 -3.49
C ASP A 238 -2.19 17.47 -3.76
N VAL A 239 -1.09 17.83 -3.09
CA VAL A 239 0.18 17.11 -3.17
C VAL A 239 0.04 15.70 -2.58
N LEU A 240 -0.66 15.56 -1.45
CA LEU A 240 -0.92 14.25 -0.83
C LEU A 240 -1.69 13.33 -1.79
N VAL A 241 -2.79 13.81 -2.37
CA VAL A 241 -3.63 13.02 -3.29
C VAL A 241 -2.84 12.63 -4.54
N LYS A 242 -2.09 13.59 -5.11
CA LYS A 242 -1.24 13.35 -6.28
C LYS A 242 -0.19 12.27 -5.99
N ALA A 243 0.47 12.33 -4.83
CA ALA A 243 1.47 11.35 -4.43
C ALA A 243 0.86 9.95 -4.29
N VAL A 244 -0.28 9.82 -3.59
CA VAL A 244 -1.00 8.55 -3.43
C VAL A 244 -1.39 7.94 -4.78
N ARG A 245 -2.01 8.72 -5.67
CA ARG A 245 -2.38 8.25 -7.01
C ARG A 245 -1.18 7.82 -7.84
N THR A 246 -0.09 8.60 -7.81
CA THR A 246 1.15 8.31 -8.52
C THR A 246 1.76 6.99 -8.06
N VAL A 247 1.86 6.77 -6.75
CA VAL A 247 2.44 5.55 -6.19
C VAL A 247 1.56 4.32 -6.45
N LEU A 248 0.24 4.49 -6.44
CA LEU A 248 -0.72 3.43 -6.79
C LEU A 248 -0.82 3.19 -8.31
N GLY A 249 -0.19 4.02 -9.14
CA GLY A 249 -0.24 3.88 -10.61
C GLY A 249 -1.63 4.18 -11.20
N ILE A 250 -2.40 5.06 -10.57
CA ILE A 250 -3.72 5.52 -11.03
C ILE A 250 -3.49 6.77 -11.87
N GLU A 251 -3.69 6.70 -13.19
CA GLU A 251 -3.61 7.88 -14.04
C GLU A 251 -4.70 8.91 -13.65
N THR A 252 -4.30 10.16 -13.49
CA THR A 252 -5.23 11.29 -13.41
C THR A 252 -5.77 11.55 -14.81
N GLY A 253 -6.88 10.93 -15.18
CA GLY A 253 -7.63 11.34 -16.37
C GLY A 253 -8.13 12.78 -16.19
N GLY A 254 -7.50 13.76 -16.86
CA GLY A 254 -8.01 15.14 -16.91
C GLY A 254 -6.96 16.23 -17.15
N GLN A 255 -6.81 16.61 -18.44
CA GLN A 255 -6.49 17.94 -18.95
C GLN A 255 -5.12 18.55 -18.59
N GLU A 256 -4.11 18.28 -19.42
CA GLU A 256 -3.20 19.35 -19.83
C GLU A 256 -4.03 20.37 -20.63
N THR A 257 -4.56 21.40 -19.94
CA THR A 257 -4.88 22.65 -20.64
C THR A 257 -3.56 23.19 -21.17
N GLY A 258 -3.38 23.07 -22.47
CA GLY A 258 -2.42 23.87 -23.20
C GLY A 258 -2.61 25.34 -22.84
N GLN A 259 -1.60 25.94 -22.24
CA GLN A 259 -1.25 27.31 -22.54
C GLN A 259 0.25 27.34 -22.85
N ASN A 260 0.51 27.48 -24.15
CA ASN A 260 1.66 28.18 -24.68
C ASN A 260 2.01 29.36 -23.76
N PHE A 261 3.18 29.32 -23.15
CA PHE A 261 3.95 30.55 -22.90
C PHE A 261 5.25 30.42 -23.69
N LEU A 262 5.13 30.73 -24.98
CA LEU A 262 6.18 31.35 -25.75
C LEU A 262 6.55 32.65 -25.04
N TRP A 263 7.79 32.77 -24.58
CA TRP A 263 8.46 34.06 -24.54
C TRP A 263 9.71 33.91 -25.40
N GLU A 264 9.57 34.24 -26.68
CA GLU A 264 10.65 34.89 -27.39
C GLU A 264 11.00 36.17 -26.63
N HIS A 265 12.27 36.35 -26.33
CA HIS A 265 12.92 37.64 -26.54
C HIS A 265 14.40 37.35 -26.81
N GLU A 266 14.73 37.27 -28.10
CA GLU A 266 16.01 37.74 -28.61
C GLU A 266 16.11 39.26 -28.45
N GLU A 267 17.36 39.68 -28.26
CA GLU A 267 17.96 41.03 -28.24
C GLU A 267 17.85 41.87 -26.95
#